data_AF-A0A967NY42-F1
#
_entry.id   AF-A0A967NY42-F1
#
_cell.length_a   1.000
_cell.length_b   1.000
_cell.length_c   1.000
_cell.angle_alpha   90.00
_cell.angle_beta   90.00
_cell.angle_gamma   90.00
#
_symmetry.space_group_name_H-M   'P 1'
#
loop_
_entity.id
_entity.type
_entity.pdbx_description
1 polymer ?
#
loop_
_entity_poly.entity_id
_entity_poly.type
_entity_poly.pdbx_seq_one_letter_code
_entity_poly.pdbx_strand_id
1 'polypeptide(L)'
;EAAGFGGLRRYNAGVEPYDPIIGITELSDDYVIPTPPISYGIFNGIYTGEPDTLPNGNIVFSRAEDVNQDYGLFVTDANGNFEIPLYDKVGTTELRARVIRPRPLPPIIADTVTQIPSLLPPLAGGPYDVDGTFVFDALNVYFNAPVDVDIVNAPAVGSAEIIRFFIDHQRTSPGSFPALDWPILLEEVAVNPDGSVQSQNAPANVPLFEQLRGLDDTVPVTTSGAWTNEEYIDGAAHVAGMNFGRPGTTVTCVGCHAGHTLIPVPADPEDARWTNLAPGASISVSSTRDPQYNVSVIDRRVMLGELWRYWTSAPNQTQNQWIELTFPVPVTIRTIRLYNPRFEADCSLQV
;
A
#
# COMPACT_ATOMS: atom_id res chain seq x y z
N GLU A 1 4.04 10.43 12.31
CA GLU A 1 2.68 11.01 12.33
C GLU A 1 1.96 10.48 11.10
N ALA A 2 0.91 9.68 11.26
CA ALA A 2 0.19 9.11 10.13
C ALA A 2 -1.18 9.80 10.02
N ALA A 3 -1.46 10.37 8.85
CA ALA A 3 -2.81 10.67 8.34
C ALA A 3 -3.80 11.40 9.29
N GLY A 4 -3.31 12.23 10.23
CA GLY A 4 -4.16 13.01 11.13
C GLY A 4 -4.43 12.39 12.50
N PHE A 5 -3.72 11.34 12.91
CA PHE A 5 -3.96 10.70 14.22
C PHE A 5 -2.80 10.93 15.20
N GLY A 6 -3.14 11.50 16.37
CA GLY A 6 -2.25 11.82 17.48
C GLY A 6 -1.89 10.59 18.31
N GLY A 7 -1.15 9.65 17.73
CA GLY A 7 -0.69 8.44 18.42
C GLY A 7 0.77 8.11 18.10
N LEU A 8 1.48 7.53 19.06
CA LEU A 8 2.79 6.92 18.84
C LEU A 8 2.61 5.45 18.46
N ARG A 9 3.21 5.08 17.33
CA ARG A 9 3.20 3.73 16.78
C ARG A 9 4.62 3.29 16.51
N ARG A 10 4.94 2.02 16.78
CA ARG A 10 6.19 1.40 16.31
C ARG A 10 5.94 0.75 14.97
N TYR A 11 6.59 1.25 13.93
CA TYR A 11 6.55 0.61 12.63
C TYR A 11 7.65 -0.43 12.53
N ASN A 12 7.27 -1.61 12.02
CA ASN A 12 8.18 -2.68 11.68
C ASN A 12 8.61 -2.51 10.21
N ALA A 13 9.76 -3.08 9.84
CA ALA A 13 10.22 -3.02 8.46
C ALA A 13 9.31 -3.86 7.56
N GLY A 14 9.03 -3.36 6.36
CA GLY A 14 8.18 -4.05 5.38
C GLY A 14 6.69 -3.79 5.63
N VAL A 15 5.90 -4.87 5.56
CA VAL A 15 4.43 -4.84 5.51
C VAL A 15 3.78 -5.23 6.84
N GLU A 16 4.61 -5.43 7.86
CA GLU A 16 4.15 -5.88 9.18
C GLU A 16 3.26 -4.81 9.82
N PRO A 17 2.24 -5.22 10.61
CA PRO A 17 1.46 -4.29 11.41
C PRO A 17 2.36 -3.45 12.32
N TYR A 18 1.88 -2.25 12.66
CA TYR A 18 2.52 -1.44 13.69
C TYR A 18 2.09 -1.91 15.07
N ASP A 19 2.95 -1.71 16.08
CA ASP A 19 2.57 -1.85 17.47
C ASP A 19 2.06 -0.49 18.00
N PRO A 20 0.85 -0.42 18.58
CA PRO A 20 0.40 0.78 19.26
C PRO A 20 1.22 0.98 20.54
N ILE A 21 1.73 2.19 20.75
CA ILE A 21 2.47 2.54 21.98
C ILE A 21 1.58 3.36 22.91
N ILE A 22 1.12 4.53 22.46
CA ILE A 22 0.31 5.43 23.30
C ILE A 22 -0.48 6.44 22.44
N GLY A 23 -1.63 6.88 22.92
CA GLY A 23 -2.52 7.83 22.25
C GLY A 23 -3.41 7.18 21.20
N ILE A 24 -3.99 7.98 20.32
CA ILE A 24 -4.92 7.50 19.29
C ILE A 24 -4.14 6.83 18.16
N THR A 25 -4.04 5.51 18.25
CA THR A 25 -3.22 4.69 17.36
C THR A 25 -4.04 3.90 16.36
N GLU A 26 -5.36 3.91 16.42
CA GLU A 26 -6.26 3.21 15.49
C GLU A 26 -7.45 4.09 15.12
N LEU A 27 -8.13 3.76 14.02
CA LEU A 27 -9.43 4.33 13.70
C LEU A 27 -10.47 3.77 14.67
N SER A 28 -11.36 4.62 15.16
CA SER A 28 -12.51 4.21 15.96
C SER A 28 -13.75 5.00 15.53
N ASP A 29 -14.92 4.63 16.04
CA ASP A 29 -16.13 5.45 15.93
C ASP A 29 -16.32 6.38 17.13
N ASP A 30 -15.31 6.47 18.02
CA ASP A 30 -15.33 7.32 19.22
C ASP A 30 -14.98 8.78 18.87
N TYR A 31 -15.80 9.34 17.98
CA TYR A 31 -15.69 10.73 17.55
C TYR A 31 -16.13 11.68 18.68
N VAL A 32 -15.52 12.86 18.77
CA VAL A 32 -15.95 13.93 19.70
C VAL A 32 -17.42 14.30 19.49
N ILE A 33 -17.86 14.37 18.23
CA ILE A 33 -19.25 14.55 17.83
C ILE A 33 -19.65 13.33 16.99
N PRO A 34 -20.29 12.30 17.59
CA PRO A 34 -20.68 11.09 16.88
C PRO A 34 -21.99 11.24 16.10
N THR A 35 -22.63 12.43 16.14
CA THR A 35 -23.90 12.71 15.47
C THR A 35 -23.75 13.82 14.43
N PRO A 36 -24.62 13.89 13.40
CA PRO A 36 -24.50 14.89 12.35
C PRO A 36 -24.54 16.36 12.86
N PRO A 37 -23.61 17.24 12.41
CA PRO A 37 -22.46 16.93 11.57
C PRO A 37 -21.36 16.18 12.36
N ILE A 38 -21.01 14.97 11.90
CA ILE A 38 -20.04 14.09 12.57
C ILE A 38 -18.64 14.70 12.47
N SER A 39 -17.87 14.68 13.56
CA SER A 39 -16.48 15.14 13.60
C SER A 39 -15.51 14.08 13.08
N TYR A 40 -15.63 13.72 11.79
CA TYR A 40 -14.76 12.71 11.18
C TYR A 40 -13.28 13.03 11.38
N GLY A 41 -12.52 12.05 11.86
CA GLY A 41 -11.08 12.15 12.12
C GLY A 41 -10.70 12.87 13.42
N ILE A 42 -11.67 13.26 14.25
CA ILE A 42 -11.44 13.88 15.56
C ILE A 42 -12.02 12.96 16.65
N PHE A 43 -11.15 12.35 17.44
CA PHE A 43 -11.50 11.30 18.39
C PHE A 43 -11.39 11.75 19.85
N ASN A 44 -12.14 11.11 20.74
CA ASN A 44 -11.93 11.25 22.18
C ASN A 44 -10.65 10.54 22.60
N GLY A 45 -9.93 11.11 23.57
CA GLY A 45 -8.76 10.51 24.19
C GLY A 45 -7.48 11.33 24.04
N ILE A 46 -6.37 10.68 24.41
CA ILE A 46 -5.05 11.31 24.51
C ILE A 46 -4.44 11.43 23.11
N TYR A 47 -3.92 12.61 22.81
CA TYR A 47 -3.18 12.89 21.58
C TYR A 47 -1.68 12.92 21.88
N THR A 48 -0.90 12.16 21.13
CA THR A 48 0.57 12.12 21.24
C THR A 48 1.25 12.36 19.90
N GLY A 49 2.47 12.88 19.93
CA GLY A 49 3.21 13.19 18.71
C GLY A 49 4.67 13.55 18.93
N GLU A 50 5.36 13.82 17.82
CA GLU A 50 6.73 14.35 17.78
C GLU A 50 7.76 13.57 18.64
N PRO A 51 7.81 12.23 18.57
CA PRO A 51 8.73 11.44 19.40
C PRO A 51 10.20 11.68 19.01
N ASP A 52 11.09 11.68 20.01
CA ASP A 52 12.54 11.57 19.84
C ASP A 52 13.12 10.51 20.79
N THR A 53 14.19 9.84 20.37
CA THR A 53 14.77 8.69 21.08
C THR A 53 15.91 9.11 22.00
N LEU A 54 15.83 8.70 23.26
CA LEU A 54 16.87 8.92 24.26
C LEU A 54 17.97 7.82 24.16
N PRO A 55 19.21 8.09 24.61
CA PRO A 55 20.32 7.12 24.52
C PRO A 55 20.08 5.80 25.25
N ASN A 56 19.20 5.79 26.25
CA ASN A 56 18.83 4.59 27.02
C ASN A 56 17.67 3.79 26.37
N GLY A 57 17.20 4.18 25.19
CA GLY A 57 16.09 3.53 24.49
C GLY A 57 14.70 4.06 24.87
N ASN A 58 14.61 4.98 25.83
CA ASN A 58 13.35 5.67 26.13
C ASN A 58 12.98 6.66 25.02
N ILE A 59 11.73 7.11 25.03
CA ILE A 59 11.19 8.05 24.07
C ILE A 59 10.74 9.30 24.83
N VAL A 60 11.18 10.48 24.38
CA VAL A 60 10.56 11.76 24.75
C VAL A 60 9.51 12.11 23.70
N PHE A 61 8.35 12.55 24.12
CA PHE A 61 7.22 12.83 23.22
C PHE A 61 6.34 13.95 23.75
N SER A 62 5.52 14.50 22.87
CA SER A 62 4.49 15.47 23.21
C SER A 62 3.16 14.77 23.45
N ARG A 63 2.43 15.17 24.48
CA ARG A 63 1.13 14.60 24.86
C ARG A 63 0.13 15.68 25.27
N ALA A 64 -1.09 15.60 24.76
CA ALA A 64 -2.25 16.37 25.20
C ALA A 64 -3.34 15.42 25.68
N GLU A 65 -4.08 15.79 26.72
CA GLU A 65 -5.13 14.97 27.33
C GLU A 65 -6.33 14.76 26.42
N ASP A 66 -6.62 15.73 25.55
CA ASP A 66 -7.83 15.78 24.74
C ASP A 66 -7.66 16.63 23.47
N VAL A 67 -8.78 16.87 22.79
CA VAL A 67 -8.87 17.59 21.52
C VAL A 67 -8.53 19.08 21.61
N ASN A 68 -8.37 19.63 22.82
CA ASN A 68 -7.92 21.02 23.00
C ASN A 68 -6.42 21.18 22.72
N GLN A 69 -5.66 20.07 22.65
CA GLN A 69 -4.25 20.07 22.22
C GLN A 69 -3.32 20.97 23.06
N ASP A 70 -3.57 21.10 24.37
CA ASP A 70 -2.62 21.67 25.34
C ASP A 70 -1.53 20.61 25.61
N TYR A 71 -0.46 20.63 24.81
CA TYR A 71 0.57 19.60 24.83
C TYR A 71 1.64 19.87 25.89
N GLY A 72 1.96 18.87 26.71
CA GLY A 72 3.18 18.82 27.54
C GLY A 72 4.22 17.83 26.99
N LEU A 73 5.44 17.85 27.54
CA LEU A 73 6.52 16.89 27.26
C LEU A 73 6.55 15.76 28.29
N PHE A 74 6.65 14.54 27.79
CA PHE A 74 6.66 13.32 28.60
C PHE A 74 7.74 12.35 28.13
N VAL A 75 8.10 11.39 28.99
CA VAL A 75 9.00 10.28 28.68
C VAL A 75 8.32 8.96 28.95
N THR A 76 8.51 8.01 28.03
CA THR A 76 8.08 6.61 28.15
C THR A 76 9.21 5.67 27.74
N ASP A 77 9.08 4.37 28.04
CA ASP A 77 9.95 3.37 27.39
C ASP A 77 9.48 3.09 25.96
N ALA A 78 10.22 2.25 25.24
CA ALA A 78 9.87 1.94 23.88
C ALA A 78 8.45 1.33 23.74
N ASN A 79 7.94 0.67 24.78
CA ASN A 79 6.69 -0.08 24.77
C ASN A 79 5.50 0.67 25.39
N GLY A 80 5.69 1.91 25.87
CA GLY A 80 4.60 2.65 26.50
C GLY A 80 4.31 2.28 27.96
N ASN A 81 5.18 1.49 28.63
CA ASN A 81 4.83 0.89 29.93
C ASN A 81 4.79 1.89 31.10
N PHE A 82 5.40 3.05 30.93
CA PHE A 82 5.36 4.12 31.91
C PHE A 82 5.26 5.48 31.22
N GLU A 83 4.82 6.49 31.97
CA GLU A 83 4.81 7.86 31.51
C GLU A 83 5.30 8.77 32.63
N ILE A 84 6.29 9.62 32.33
CA ILE A 84 6.87 10.58 33.28
C ILE A 84 6.78 11.98 32.66
N PRO A 85 6.12 12.95 33.31
CA PRO A 85 6.11 14.33 32.84
C PRO A 85 7.51 14.96 32.96
N LEU A 86 7.94 15.64 31.91
CA LEU A 86 9.18 16.42 31.89
C LEU A 86 8.92 17.91 32.08
N TYR A 87 7.98 18.46 31.30
CA TYR A 87 7.68 19.88 31.30
C TYR A 87 6.32 20.10 30.64
N ASP A 88 5.48 20.88 31.30
CA ASP A 88 4.17 21.28 30.80
C ASP A 88 3.89 22.69 31.30
N LYS A 89 3.50 23.57 30.39
CA LYS A 89 3.04 24.91 30.74
C LYS A 89 1.64 25.10 30.19
N VAL A 90 0.69 25.17 31.12
CA VAL A 90 -0.73 25.38 30.83
C VAL A 90 -0.97 26.51 29.84
N GLY A 91 -1.78 26.22 28.82
CA GLY A 91 -2.15 27.16 27.76
C GLY A 91 -1.03 27.42 26.75
N THR A 92 -0.01 26.56 26.72
CA THR A 92 0.99 26.54 25.65
C THR A 92 0.98 25.19 24.94
N THR A 93 2.03 24.89 24.19
CA THR A 93 2.02 23.73 23.30
C THR A 93 3.46 23.28 23.15
N GLU A 94 3.89 22.41 24.06
CA GLU A 94 5.21 21.84 24.07
C GLU A 94 5.32 20.75 22.98
N LEU A 95 5.67 21.17 21.76
CA LEU A 95 5.90 20.30 20.61
C LEU A 95 7.39 20.20 20.25
N ARG A 96 7.72 19.16 19.47
CA ARG A 96 9.05 18.99 18.84
C ARG A 96 10.21 18.97 19.83
N ALA A 97 10.07 18.19 20.91
CA ALA A 97 11.22 17.91 21.77
C ALA A 97 12.38 17.38 20.92
N ARG A 98 13.58 17.94 21.13
CA ARG A 98 14.82 17.51 20.48
C ARG A 98 15.90 17.35 21.53
N VAL A 99 16.51 16.18 21.59
CA VAL A 99 17.58 15.88 22.53
C VAL A 99 18.88 16.52 22.04
N ILE A 100 19.50 17.36 22.86
CA ILE A 100 20.84 17.91 22.56
C ILE A 100 21.89 16.83 22.84
N ARG A 101 22.45 16.26 21.77
CA ARG A 101 23.51 15.24 21.85
C ARG A 101 24.39 15.24 20.59
N PRO A 102 25.64 14.76 20.69
CA PRO A 102 26.39 14.36 19.50
C PRO A 102 25.61 13.29 18.71
N ARG A 103 25.48 13.47 17.39
CA ARG A 103 24.86 12.49 16.50
C ARG A 103 25.95 11.77 15.71
N PRO A 104 25.91 10.42 15.57
CA PRO A 104 26.79 9.74 14.65
C PRO A 104 26.52 10.22 13.22
N LEU A 105 27.59 10.37 12.43
CA LEU A 105 27.47 10.67 11.01
C LEU A 105 26.89 9.42 10.31
N PRO A 106 25.70 9.48 9.70
CA PRO A 106 25.19 8.35 8.93
C PRO A 106 26.11 8.04 7.73
N PRO A 107 26.08 6.81 7.19
CA PRO A 107 26.77 6.49 5.95
C PRO A 107 26.40 7.49 4.85
N ILE A 108 27.41 8.03 4.17
CA ILE A 108 27.21 8.91 3.02
C ILE A 108 27.12 8.04 1.78
N ILE A 109 25.96 8.07 1.14
CA ILE A 109 25.76 7.49 -0.20
C ILE A 109 26.00 8.64 -1.18
N ALA A 110 26.96 8.47 -2.08
CA ALA A 110 27.24 9.48 -3.09
C ALA A 110 26.13 9.48 -4.16
N ASP A 111 25.67 10.67 -4.54
CA ASP A 111 24.75 10.81 -5.66
C ASP A 111 25.42 10.34 -6.96
N THR A 112 24.73 9.47 -7.69
CA THR A 112 25.14 9.04 -9.03
C THR A 112 24.79 10.08 -10.10
N VAL A 113 23.82 10.95 -9.80
CA VAL A 113 23.36 12.03 -10.69
C VAL A 113 23.53 13.36 -9.97
N THR A 114 24.40 14.21 -10.52
CA THR A 114 24.75 15.53 -9.94
C THR A 114 24.07 16.71 -10.62
N GLN A 115 23.20 16.44 -11.60
CA GLN A 115 22.42 17.46 -12.27
C GLN A 115 21.50 18.18 -11.27
N ILE A 116 21.47 19.51 -11.36
CA ILE A 116 20.50 20.33 -10.63
C ILE A 116 19.21 20.32 -11.45
N PRO A 117 18.08 19.81 -10.91
CA PRO A 117 16.81 19.79 -11.62
C PRO A 117 16.24 21.19 -11.78
N SER A 118 15.33 21.33 -12.74
CA SER A 118 14.46 22.49 -12.88
C SER A 118 13.68 22.73 -11.59
N LEU A 119 13.53 24.00 -11.19
CA LEU A 119 12.87 24.38 -9.93
C LEU A 119 11.36 24.11 -9.96
N LEU A 120 10.77 24.18 -11.14
CA LEU A 120 9.34 24.05 -11.37
C LEU A 120 9.09 22.92 -12.38
N PRO A 121 8.01 22.14 -12.22
CA PRO A 121 7.56 21.21 -13.24
C PRO A 121 7.30 21.94 -14.58
N PRO A 122 7.27 21.22 -15.71
CA PRO A 122 6.98 21.82 -17.01
C PRO A 122 5.56 22.40 -17.04
N LEU A 123 5.34 23.41 -17.87
CA LEU A 123 4.00 23.93 -18.16
C LEU A 123 3.19 22.91 -18.98
N ALA A 124 1.88 23.09 -19.04
CA ALA A 124 0.97 22.21 -19.79
C ALA A 124 1.38 21.97 -21.25
N GLY A 125 2.02 22.94 -21.90
CA GLY A 125 2.50 22.83 -23.29
C GLY A 125 3.86 22.14 -23.48
N GLY A 126 4.53 21.72 -22.40
CA GLY A 126 5.87 21.14 -22.45
C GLY A 126 6.96 22.16 -22.83
N PRO A 127 8.15 21.69 -23.28
CA PRO A 127 8.57 20.28 -23.36
C PRO A 127 8.66 19.62 -21.97
N TYR A 128 8.44 18.30 -21.89
CA TYR A 128 8.34 17.59 -20.61
C TYR A 128 9.67 16.99 -20.14
N ASP A 129 10.64 16.80 -21.05
CA ASP A 129 11.91 16.10 -20.85
C ASP A 129 13.14 17.04 -20.76
N VAL A 130 12.92 18.31 -20.40
CA VAL A 130 13.99 19.34 -20.28
C VAL A 130 15.15 18.86 -19.40
N ASP A 131 14.81 18.15 -18.33
CA ASP A 131 15.77 17.64 -17.37
C ASP A 131 16.33 16.26 -17.75
N GLY A 132 16.01 15.75 -18.93
CA GLY A 132 16.36 14.43 -19.44
C GLY A 132 15.26 13.39 -19.22
N THR A 133 15.60 12.13 -19.45
CA THR A 133 14.70 10.98 -19.32
C THR A 133 15.29 9.90 -18.43
N PHE A 134 14.43 9.02 -17.93
CA PHE A 134 14.79 7.81 -17.20
C PHE A 134 14.02 6.62 -17.77
N VAL A 135 14.46 5.40 -17.44
CA VAL A 135 13.76 4.17 -17.79
C VAL A 135 12.85 3.75 -16.64
N PHE A 136 11.54 3.66 -16.90
CA PHE A 136 10.60 3.00 -16.00
C PHE A 136 10.52 1.51 -16.37
N ASP A 137 10.70 0.63 -15.39
CA ASP A 137 10.82 -0.80 -15.60
C ASP A 137 9.97 -1.59 -14.59
N ALA A 138 8.76 -1.97 -14.99
CA ALA A 138 7.90 -2.84 -14.19
C ALA A 138 8.09 -4.28 -14.65
N LEU A 139 8.62 -5.12 -13.76
CA LEU A 139 8.99 -6.50 -14.12
C LEU A 139 7.76 -7.37 -14.42
N ASN A 140 6.67 -7.21 -13.66
CA ASN A 140 5.42 -7.92 -13.90
C ASN A 140 4.23 -7.22 -13.21
N VAL A 141 3.34 -6.59 -13.98
CA VAL A 141 2.17 -5.87 -13.43
C VAL A 141 1.21 -6.76 -12.62
N TYR A 142 1.29 -8.09 -12.80
CA TYR A 142 0.49 -9.11 -12.11
C TYR A 142 1.22 -9.75 -10.92
N PHE A 143 2.37 -9.21 -10.51
CA PHE A 143 3.17 -9.77 -9.43
C PHE A 143 2.46 -9.64 -8.08
N ASN A 144 2.09 -10.77 -7.48
CA ASN A 144 1.58 -10.83 -6.12
C ASN A 144 2.69 -11.02 -5.09
N ALA A 145 2.52 -10.43 -3.92
CA ALA A 145 3.33 -10.73 -2.74
C ALA A 145 3.16 -12.21 -2.30
N PRO A 146 4.07 -12.76 -1.49
CA PRO A 146 3.91 -14.10 -0.91
C PRO A 146 2.56 -14.28 -0.18
N VAL A 147 2.19 -15.54 0.06
CA VAL A 147 1.03 -15.89 0.90
C VAL A 147 1.25 -15.37 2.33
N ASP A 148 0.19 -14.88 2.96
CA ASP A 148 0.15 -14.31 4.30
C ASP A 148 1.01 -13.05 4.49
N VAL A 149 1.10 -12.27 3.41
CA VAL A 149 1.65 -10.92 3.41
C VAL A 149 0.49 -9.95 3.16
N ASP A 150 0.23 -9.05 4.11
CA ASP A 150 -0.92 -8.14 4.09
C ASP A 150 -0.70 -6.95 3.13
N ILE A 151 -0.55 -7.28 1.85
CA ILE A 151 -0.57 -6.36 0.72
C ILE A 151 -1.75 -6.76 -0.16
N VAL A 152 -2.39 -5.76 -0.78
CA VAL A 152 -3.43 -5.95 -1.80
C VAL A 152 -2.95 -6.88 -2.91
N ASN A 153 -3.86 -7.64 -3.51
CA ASN A 153 -3.55 -8.47 -4.67
C ASN A 153 -3.27 -7.61 -5.89
N ALA A 154 -2.40 -8.11 -6.75
CA ALA A 154 -2.23 -7.58 -8.09
C ALA A 154 -3.53 -7.76 -8.91
N PRO A 155 -3.76 -6.96 -9.96
CA PRO A 155 -4.90 -7.16 -10.85
C PRO A 155 -4.89 -8.56 -11.48
N ALA A 156 -6.05 -9.04 -11.93
CA ALA A 156 -6.16 -10.35 -12.56
C ALA A 156 -5.28 -10.46 -13.81
N VAL A 157 -4.59 -11.59 -13.99
CA VAL A 157 -3.72 -11.81 -15.16
C VAL A 157 -4.49 -11.63 -16.45
N GLY A 158 -3.93 -10.88 -17.42
CA GLY A 158 -4.60 -10.58 -18.69
C GLY A 158 -5.68 -9.49 -18.61
N SER A 159 -5.92 -8.89 -17.44
CA SER A 159 -6.85 -7.76 -17.32
C SER A 159 -6.29 -6.44 -17.84
N ALA A 160 -4.97 -6.31 -18.00
CA ALA A 160 -4.31 -5.11 -18.53
C ALA A 160 -3.70 -5.38 -19.92
N GLU A 161 -3.97 -4.48 -20.86
CA GLU A 161 -3.43 -4.48 -22.23
C GLU A 161 -2.33 -3.41 -22.37
N ILE A 162 -2.56 -2.23 -21.78
CA ILE A 162 -1.62 -1.12 -21.81
C ILE A 162 -1.46 -0.51 -20.43
N ILE A 163 -0.38 0.26 -20.27
CA ILE A 163 -0.22 1.24 -19.22
C ILE A 163 -0.20 2.64 -19.86
N ARG A 164 -0.84 3.60 -19.22
CA ARG A 164 -0.79 5.02 -19.58
C ARG A 164 0.10 5.75 -18.60
N PHE A 165 1.03 6.55 -19.10
CA PHE A 165 1.85 7.43 -18.26
C PHE A 165 1.35 8.87 -18.37
N PHE A 166 1.21 9.53 -17.23
CA PHE A 166 0.77 10.90 -17.12
C PHE A 166 1.77 11.73 -16.34
N ILE A 167 1.84 13.01 -16.65
CA ILE A 167 2.60 14.01 -15.89
C ILE A 167 1.65 14.98 -15.19
N ASP A 168 1.98 15.31 -13.93
CA ASP A 168 1.41 16.47 -13.26
C ASP A 168 2.23 17.70 -13.60
N HIS A 169 1.63 18.62 -14.35
CA HIS A 169 2.28 19.81 -14.87
C HIS A 169 2.17 20.97 -13.89
N GLN A 170 3.00 22.00 -14.05
CA GLN A 170 2.92 23.20 -13.24
C GLN A 170 1.59 23.91 -13.50
N ARG A 171 0.76 24.01 -12.45
CA ARG A 171 -0.48 24.77 -12.49
C ARG A 171 -0.20 26.26 -12.36
N THR A 172 -0.89 27.05 -13.19
CA THR A 172 -0.85 28.52 -13.14
C THR A 172 -2.15 29.15 -12.62
N SER A 173 -3.22 28.35 -12.51
CA SER A 173 -4.53 28.80 -12.05
C SER A 173 -4.64 28.72 -10.52
N PRO A 174 -5.25 29.69 -9.84
CA PRO A 174 -5.53 29.59 -8.41
C PRO A 174 -6.70 28.65 -8.14
N GLY A 175 -6.43 27.51 -7.50
CA GLY A 175 -7.43 26.50 -7.14
C GLY A 175 -7.47 25.30 -8.10
N SER A 176 -8.27 24.30 -7.77
CA SER A 176 -8.46 23.09 -8.59
C SER A 176 -9.69 23.22 -9.49
N PHE A 177 -9.50 23.30 -10.80
CA PHE A 177 -10.56 23.32 -11.80
C PHE A 177 -10.54 22.01 -12.60
N PRO A 178 -11.55 21.13 -12.42
CA PRO A 178 -11.57 19.83 -13.09
C PRO A 178 -11.44 19.89 -14.60
N ALA A 179 -11.83 20.98 -15.27
CA ALA A 179 -11.70 21.10 -16.73
C ALA A 179 -10.30 21.53 -17.21
N LEU A 180 -9.42 21.99 -16.32
CA LEU A 180 -8.12 22.60 -16.65
C LEU A 180 -6.93 21.89 -16.00
N ASP A 181 -7.17 21.16 -14.92
CA ASP A 181 -6.10 20.53 -14.12
C ASP A 181 -5.99 19.02 -14.38
N TRP A 182 -6.45 18.56 -15.54
CA TRP A 182 -6.23 17.18 -15.93
C TRP A 182 -4.74 16.95 -16.18
N PRO A 183 -4.18 15.85 -15.67
CA PRO A 183 -2.85 15.42 -16.03
C PRO A 183 -2.69 15.22 -17.53
N ILE A 184 -1.48 15.43 -18.03
CA ILE A 184 -1.18 15.27 -19.45
C ILE A 184 -0.77 13.81 -19.69
N LEU A 185 -1.47 13.12 -20.59
CA LEU A 185 -1.05 11.82 -21.10
C LEU A 185 0.23 11.99 -21.92
N LEU A 186 1.31 11.33 -21.48
CA LEU A 186 2.61 11.35 -22.15
C LEU A 186 2.70 10.24 -23.21
N GLU A 187 2.35 9.02 -22.82
CA GLU A 187 2.50 7.84 -23.67
C GLU A 187 1.61 6.68 -23.20
N GLU A 188 1.41 5.72 -24.10
CA GLU A 188 0.83 4.42 -23.81
C GLU A 188 1.86 3.34 -24.15
N VAL A 189 2.06 2.39 -23.25
CA VAL A 189 3.00 1.27 -23.43
C VAL A 189 2.25 -0.04 -23.26
N ALA A 190 2.48 -1.00 -24.16
CA ALA A 190 1.84 -2.31 -24.07
C ALA A 190 2.35 -3.11 -22.86
N VAL A 191 1.44 -3.83 -22.21
CA VAL A 191 1.77 -4.86 -21.23
C VAL A 191 2.18 -6.12 -22.00
N ASN A 192 3.41 -6.59 -21.81
CA ASN A 192 3.88 -7.80 -22.46
C ASN A 192 3.15 -9.04 -21.93
N PRO A 193 3.16 -10.17 -22.67
CA PRO A 193 2.52 -11.41 -22.22
C PRO A 193 3.03 -11.96 -20.87
N ASP A 194 4.27 -11.62 -20.48
CA ASP A 194 4.84 -11.98 -19.18
C ASP A 194 4.49 -10.96 -18.07
N GLY A 195 3.66 -9.96 -18.38
CA GLY A 195 3.27 -8.87 -17.50
C GLY A 195 4.27 -7.72 -17.43
N SER A 196 5.42 -7.80 -18.11
CA SER A 196 6.43 -6.74 -18.05
C SER A 196 6.01 -5.49 -18.84
N VAL A 197 6.48 -4.34 -18.38
CA VAL A 197 6.26 -3.04 -19.00
C VAL A 197 7.53 -2.21 -18.87
N GLN A 198 7.96 -1.58 -19.97
CA GLN A 198 9.12 -0.71 -19.94
C GLN A 198 8.88 0.56 -20.76
N SER A 199 9.03 1.73 -20.13
CA SER A 199 9.13 3.01 -20.82
C SER A 199 10.59 3.45 -20.85
N GLN A 200 11.09 3.72 -22.06
CA GLN A 200 12.48 4.12 -22.27
C GLN A 200 12.75 5.60 -22.04
N ASN A 201 11.71 6.43 -22.13
CA ASN A 201 11.85 7.89 -22.23
C ASN A 201 10.93 8.63 -21.26
N ALA A 202 10.67 8.04 -20.09
CA ALA A 202 9.89 8.70 -19.06
C ALA A 202 10.62 10.01 -18.64
N PRO A 203 9.94 11.16 -18.57
CA PRO A 203 10.60 12.42 -18.23
C PRO A 203 11.20 12.40 -16.82
N ALA A 204 12.46 12.84 -16.70
CA ALA A 204 13.17 12.86 -15.42
C ALA A 204 12.85 14.11 -14.61
N ASN A 205 13.05 14.00 -13.29
CA ASN A 205 12.88 15.09 -12.32
C ASN A 205 11.46 15.70 -12.23
N VAL A 206 10.44 14.99 -12.73
CA VAL A 206 9.03 15.43 -12.67
C VAL A 206 8.14 14.35 -12.05
N PRO A 207 7.06 14.74 -11.37
CA PRO A 207 6.10 13.77 -10.83
C PRO A 207 5.28 13.15 -11.95
N LEU A 208 5.32 11.81 -12.03
CA LEU A 208 4.52 11.01 -12.94
C LEU A 208 3.53 10.14 -12.14
N PHE A 209 2.49 9.71 -12.83
CA PHE A 209 1.66 8.59 -12.40
C PHE A 209 1.22 7.78 -13.61
N GLU A 210 0.80 6.56 -13.34
CA GLU A 210 0.47 5.59 -14.35
C GLU A 210 -0.84 4.89 -14.03
N GLN A 211 -1.52 4.45 -15.08
CA GLN A 211 -2.79 3.74 -14.97
C GLN A 211 -2.80 2.59 -15.96
N LEU A 212 -3.00 1.37 -15.46
CA LEU A 212 -3.28 0.23 -16.33
C LEU A 212 -4.65 0.39 -16.99
N ARG A 213 -4.74 -0.02 -18.25
CA ARG A 213 -6.01 -0.13 -18.98
C ARG A 213 -6.15 -1.53 -19.55
N GLY A 214 -7.33 -2.11 -19.37
CA GLY A 214 -7.75 -3.35 -19.99
C GLY A 214 -8.49 -3.11 -21.30
N LEU A 215 -9.14 -4.17 -21.78
CA LEU A 215 -10.06 -4.12 -22.92
C LEU A 215 -11.15 -3.07 -22.69
N ASP A 216 -11.62 -2.47 -23.79
CA ASP A 216 -12.65 -1.42 -23.80
C ASP A 216 -12.32 -0.18 -22.95
N ASP A 217 -11.04 0.12 -22.79
CA ASP A 217 -10.54 1.26 -22.01
C ASP A 217 -10.96 1.20 -20.53
N THR A 218 -11.16 0.00 -19.97
CA THR A 218 -11.48 -0.18 -18.55
C THR A 218 -10.24 -0.08 -17.66
N VAL A 219 -10.39 0.30 -16.40
CA VAL A 219 -9.28 0.31 -15.42
C VAL A 219 -9.37 -0.97 -14.59
N PRO A 220 -8.36 -1.86 -14.64
CA PRO A 220 -8.33 -3.04 -13.79
C PRO A 220 -8.36 -2.65 -12.32
N VAL A 221 -8.98 -3.49 -11.49
CA VAL A 221 -9.07 -3.28 -10.05
C VAL A 221 -8.18 -4.23 -9.28
N THR A 222 -7.72 -3.81 -8.11
CA THR A 222 -6.95 -4.60 -7.15
C THR A 222 -7.84 -4.99 -5.96
N THR A 223 -7.58 -6.13 -5.34
CA THR A 223 -8.47 -6.71 -4.31
C THR A 223 -7.71 -7.17 -3.06
N SER A 224 -8.28 -7.06 -1.85
CA SER A 224 -7.64 -7.47 -0.59
C SER A 224 -8.23 -8.77 -0.04
N GLY A 225 -8.50 -9.72 -0.92
CA GLY A 225 -9.34 -10.86 -0.58
C GLY A 225 -10.79 -10.43 -0.41
N ALA A 226 -11.63 -11.33 0.07
CA ALA A 226 -13.06 -11.15 0.00
C ALA A 226 -13.72 -11.13 1.39
N TRP A 227 -14.59 -10.14 1.61
CA TRP A 227 -15.50 -10.09 2.74
C TRP A 227 -16.84 -10.78 2.40
N THR A 228 -17.20 -10.82 1.12
CA THR A 228 -18.37 -11.50 0.59
C THR A 228 -18.01 -12.26 -0.69
N ASN A 229 -19.01 -12.73 -1.44
CA ASN A 229 -18.83 -13.31 -2.78
C ASN A 229 -18.30 -12.29 -3.81
N GLU A 230 -18.19 -11.03 -3.37
CA GLU A 230 -17.54 -9.95 -4.08
C GLU A 230 -16.16 -9.75 -3.45
N GLU A 231 -15.13 -9.80 -4.28
CA GLU A 231 -13.81 -9.35 -3.88
C GLU A 231 -13.90 -7.91 -3.37
N TYR A 232 -13.25 -7.62 -2.24
CA TYR A 232 -13.19 -6.25 -1.77
C TYR A 232 -12.26 -5.46 -2.68
N ILE A 233 -12.83 -4.54 -3.45
CA ILE A 233 -12.07 -3.66 -4.35
C ILE A 233 -11.33 -2.63 -3.50
N ASP A 234 -10.00 -2.77 -3.39
CA ASP A 234 -9.15 -1.81 -2.67
C ASP A 234 -8.87 -0.55 -3.49
N GLY A 235 -8.92 -0.67 -4.80
CA GLY A 235 -8.57 0.44 -5.67
C GLY A 235 -8.41 0.05 -7.13
N ALA A 236 -8.10 1.06 -7.92
CA ALA A 236 -7.65 0.88 -9.28
C ALA A 236 -6.22 0.33 -9.30
N ALA A 237 -5.87 -0.43 -10.33
CA ALA A 237 -4.50 -0.81 -10.61
C ALA A 237 -3.76 0.40 -11.24
N HIS A 238 -3.45 1.36 -10.38
CA HIS A 238 -2.76 2.60 -10.69
C HIS A 238 -1.80 2.96 -9.57
N VAL A 239 -0.81 3.80 -9.85
CA VAL A 239 0.12 4.31 -8.83
C VAL A 239 -0.01 5.81 -8.77
N ALA A 240 -0.58 6.33 -7.69
CA ALA A 240 -0.75 7.76 -7.51
C ALA A 240 0.56 8.40 -6.97
N GLY A 241 1.40 8.92 -7.87
CA GLY A 241 2.40 9.93 -7.53
C GLY A 241 3.72 9.42 -6.93
N MET A 242 4.11 8.18 -7.20
CA MET A 242 5.43 7.65 -6.81
C MET A 242 6.42 7.48 -7.98
N ASN A 243 5.99 7.77 -9.21
CA ASN A 243 6.84 7.60 -10.38
C ASN A 243 7.66 8.85 -10.62
N PHE A 244 8.94 8.72 -10.28
CA PHE A 244 9.94 9.76 -10.45
C PHE A 244 11.28 9.08 -10.68
N GLY A 245 12.04 9.58 -11.65
CA GLY A 245 13.40 9.11 -11.90
C GLY A 245 14.37 10.27 -12.12
N ARG A 246 15.65 10.01 -11.83
CA ARG A 246 16.75 10.92 -12.17
C ARG A 246 17.19 10.66 -13.63
N PRO A 247 17.72 11.66 -14.33
CA PRO A 247 18.13 11.48 -15.72
C PRO A 247 19.18 10.39 -15.88
N GLY A 248 19.01 9.54 -16.89
CA GLY A 248 19.89 8.42 -17.19
C GLY A 248 19.82 7.25 -16.20
N THR A 249 18.83 7.24 -15.30
CA THR A 249 18.64 6.12 -14.35
C THR A 249 17.55 5.16 -14.82
N THR A 250 17.52 3.97 -14.22
CA THR A 250 16.42 3.02 -14.32
C THR A 250 15.74 2.92 -12.97
N VAL A 251 14.42 3.08 -12.94
CA VAL A 251 13.59 2.85 -11.77
C VAL A 251 12.83 1.56 -12.00
N THR A 252 13.20 0.52 -11.24
CA THR A 252 12.61 -0.81 -11.37
C THR A 252 11.63 -1.06 -10.23
N CYS A 253 10.43 -1.56 -10.58
CA CYS A 253 9.44 -2.04 -9.63
C CYS A 253 9.01 -3.48 -9.98
N VAL A 254 8.57 -4.24 -8.98
CA VAL A 254 8.18 -5.64 -9.21
C VAL A 254 6.79 -5.78 -9.83
N GLY A 255 5.89 -4.81 -9.59
CA GLY A 255 4.51 -4.82 -10.09
C GLY A 255 3.84 -3.45 -10.00
N CYS A 256 2.52 -3.37 -10.24
CA CYS A 256 1.78 -2.10 -10.40
C CYS A 256 0.49 -2.04 -9.55
N HIS A 257 0.63 -2.18 -8.23
CA HIS A 257 -0.45 -2.02 -7.25
C HIS A 257 0.04 -1.42 -5.92
N ALA A 258 -0.86 -0.99 -5.03
CA ALA A 258 -0.47 -0.48 -3.71
C ALA A 258 0.42 -1.48 -2.94
N GLY A 259 1.52 -1.00 -2.36
CA GLY A 259 2.44 -1.85 -1.59
C GLY A 259 3.51 -2.59 -2.40
N HIS A 260 3.54 -2.52 -3.75
CA HIS A 260 4.64 -3.14 -4.51
C HIS A 260 6.01 -2.50 -4.20
N THR A 261 6.04 -1.23 -3.75
CA THR A 261 7.26 -0.56 -3.28
C THR A 261 7.76 -1.10 -1.92
N LEU A 262 6.96 -1.93 -1.26
CA LEU A 262 7.33 -2.66 -0.03
C LEU A 262 7.84 -4.08 -0.33
N ILE A 263 7.71 -4.54 -1.57
CA ILE A 263 8.23 -5.83 -2.03
C ILE A 263 9.62 -5.60 -2.63
N PRO A 264 10.67 -6.29 -2.14
CA PRO A 264 11.99 -6.19 -2.75
C PRO A 264 11.95 -6.60 -4.22
N VAL A 265 12.61 -5.83 -5.07
CA VAL A 265 12.87 -6.24 -6.45
C VAL A 265 13.78 -7.48 -6.41
N PRO A 266 13.40 -8.60 -7.06
CA PRO A 266 14.23 -9.79 -7.10
C PRO A 266 15.62 -9.50 -7.69
N ALA A 267 16.64 -10.22 -7.20
CA ALA A 267 18.00 -10.09 -7.73
C ALA A 267 18.11 -10.56 -9.20
N ASP A 268 17.31 -11.56 -9.57
CA ASP A 268 17.14 -12.02 -10.95
C ASP A 268 15.76 -11.58 -11.46
N PRO A 269 15.67 -10.70 -12.49
CA PRO A 269 14.40 -10.30 -13.07
C PRO A 269 13.51 -11.46 -13.54
N GLU A 270 14.10 -12.61 -13.90
CA GLU A 270 13.32 -13.80 -14.29
C GLU A 270 12.47 -14.35 -13.14
N ASP A 271 12.87 -14.14 -11.88
CA ASP A 271 12.09 -14.57 -10.72
C ASP A 271 10.76 -13.79 -10.63
N ALA A 272 10.70 -12.56 -11.14
CA ALA A 272 9.47 -11.76 -11.16
C ALA A 272 8.40 -12.31 -12.14
N ARG A 273 8.79 -13.17 -13.09
CA ARG A 273 7.83 -13.84 -13.99
C ARG A 273 7.06 -14.97 -13.29
N TRP A 274 7.55 -15.43 -12.14
CA TRP A 274 6.94 -16.53 -11.40
C TRP A 274 6.27 -16.02 -10.13
N THR A 275 4.96 -15.77 -10.22
CA THR A 275 4.15 -15.26 -9.11
C THR A 275 2.90 -16.09 -8.86
N ASN A 276 2.24 -15.87 -7.72
CA ASN A 276 0.95 -16.49 -7.43
C ASN A 276 -0.15 -15.80 -8.24
N LEU A 277 -0.63 -16.46 -9.29
CA LEU A 277 -1.71 -15.94 -10.14
C LEU A 277 -3.10 -16.29 -9.61
N ALA A 278 -3.24 -17.17 -8.62
CA ALA A 278 -4.54 -17.65 -8.14
C ALA A 278 -5.54 -16.53 -7.86
N PRO A 279 -5.19 -15.40 -7.21
CA PRO A 279 -6.14 -14.31 -6.94
C PRO A 279 -6.81 -13.73 -8.19
N GLY A 280 -6.21 -13.89 -9.37
CA GLY A 280 -6.79 -13.41 -10.64
C GLY A 280 -7.70 -14.41 -11.36
N ALA A 281 -7.96 -15.59 -10.80
CA ALA A 281 -8.81 -16.61 -11.42
C ALA A 281 -10.28 -16.42 -11.06
N SER A 282 -11.20 -16.79 -11.95
CA SER A 282 -12.58 -17.09 -11.55
C SER A 282 -12.67 -18.53 -11.03
N ILE A 283 -13.58 -18.77 -10.10
CA ILE A 283 -13.70 -20.04 -9.38
C ILE A 283 -15.03 -20.70 -9.66
N SER A 284 -14.99 -22.00 -9.90
CA SER A 284 -16.14 -22.89 -9.82
C SER A 284 -15.82 -24.05 -8.88
N VAL A 285 -16.82 -24.53 -8.15
CA VAL A 285 -16.65 -25.60 -7.17
C VAL A 285 -17.75 -26.64 -7.31
N SER A 286 -17.44 -27.90 -6.97
CA SER A 286 -18.38 -29.02 -7.01
C SER A 286 -19.64 -28.80 -6.17
N SER A 287 -19.45 -28.22 -4.98
CA SER A 287 -20.52 -27.87 -4.05
C SER A 287 -19.98 -26.83 -3.07
N THR A 288 -20.88 -26.10 -2.42
CA THR A 288 -20.50 -25.12 -1.41
C THR A 288 -21.57 -25.01 -0.34
N ARG A 289 -21.17 -24.89 0.92
CA ARG A 289 -22.08 -24.59 2.03
C ARG A 289 -22.63 -23.17 1.91
N ASP A 290 -21.74 -22.24 1.60
CA ASP A 290 -22.06 -20.83 1.40
C ASP A 290 -21.24 -20.33 0.21
N PRO A 291 -21.89 -20.03 -0.92
CA PRO A 291 -21.21 -19.49 -2.08
C PRO A 291 -20.31 -18.31 -1.74
N GLN A 292 -20.69 -17.46 -0.77
CA GLN A 292 -19.99 -16.24 -0.33
C GLN A 292 -18.49 -16.44 -0.06
N TYR A 293 -18.09 -17.67 0.27
CA TYR A 293 -16.75 -18.02 0.69
C TYR A 293 -15.95 -18.81 -0.35
N ASN A 294 -16.48 -19.03 -1.54
CA ASN A 294 -15.74 -19.74 -2.60
C ASN A 294 -14.44 -19.02 -2.98
N VAL A 295 -14.45 -17.69 -2.97
CA VAL A 295 -13.32 -16.82 -3.26
C VAL A 295 -12.13 -16.99 -2.30
N SER A 296 -12.34 -17.56 -1.11
CA SER A 296 -11.24 -17.87 -0.20
C SER A 296 -10.27 -18.93 -0.75
N VAL A 297 -10.68 -19.66 -1.79
CA VAL A 297 -9.84 -20.68 -2.44
C VAL A 297 -8.67 -20.05 -3.19
N ILE A 298 -8.83 -18.80 -3.64
CA ILE A 298 -7.82 -18.10 -4.43
C ILE A 298 -7.20 -16.91 -3.69
N ASP A 299 -7.66 -16.58 -2.48
CA ASP A 299 -7.03 -15.53 -1.70
C ASP A 299 -5.62 -15.95 -1.22
N ARG A 300 -4.82 -14.98 -0.82
CA ARG A 300 -3.46 -15.19 -0.29
C ARG A 300 -3.43 -15.16 1.24
N ARG A 301 -4.57 -15.29 1.92
CA ARG A 301 -4.74 -15.03 3.36
C ARG A 301 -5.07 -16.30 4.13
N VAL A 302 -4.19 -17.29 4.02
CA VAL A 302 -4.32 -18.59 4.70
C VAL A 302 -4.26 -18.45 6.23
N MET A 303 -3.25 -17.72 6.73
CA MET A 303 -3.03 -17.45 8.16
C MET A 303 -3.53 -16.06 8.60
N LEU A 304 -3.90 -15.20 7.65
CA LEU A 304 -4.42 -13.86 7.95
C LEU A 304 -5.95 -13.77 7.86
N GLY A 305 -6.63 -14.65 7.11
CA GLY A 305 -8.07 -14.63 6.92
C GLY A 305 -8.85 -15.31 8.04
N GLU A 306 -10.09 -14.90 8.30
CA GLU A 306 -10.90 -15.52 9.35
C GLU A 306 -11.31 -16.96 9.00
N LEU A 307 -11.30 -17.87 9.99
CA LEU A 307 -11.55 -19.30 9.77
C LEU A 307 -12.89 -19.62 9.11
N TRP A 308 -13.91 -18.83 9.41
CA TRP A 308 -15.25 -19.02 8.87
C TRP A 308 -15.35 -18.68 7.37
N ARG A 309 -14.31 -18.05 6.80
CA ARG A 309 -14.23 -17.72 5.37
C ARG A 309 -13.70 -18.85 4.52
N TYR A 310 -13.19 -19.95 5.08
CA TYR A 310 -12.72 -21.03 4.22
C TYR A 310 -13.87 -21.66 3.45
N TRP A 311 -13.64 -21.88 2.16
CA TRP A 311 -14.52 -22.71 1.35
C TRP A 311 -14.73 -24.07 2.03
N THR A 312 -16.01 -24.44 2.12
CA THR A 312 -16.46 -25.75 2.59
C THR A 312 -17.47 -26.30 1.62
N SER A 313 -17.40 -27.61 1.37
CA SER A 313 -18.40 -28.30 0.57
C SER A 313 -19.80 -28.20 1.20
N ALA A 314 -20.84 -28.45 0.41
CA ALA A 314 -22.20 -28.46 0.93
C ALA A 314 -22.37 -29.52 2.05
N PRO A 315 -23.29 -29.30 3.01
CA PRO A 315 -23.49 -30.24 4.12
C PRO A 315 -23.68 -31.69 3.64
N ASN A 316 -22.98 -32.62 4.30
CA ASN A 316 -22.96 -34.06 4.00
C ASN A 316 -22.29 -34.44 2.65
N GLN A 317 -21.61 -33.52 1.97
CA GLN A 317 -20.80 -33.82 0.78
C GLN A 317 -19.33 -33.99 1.16
N THR A 318 -18.86 -35.24 1.28
CA THR A 318 -17.49 -35.57 1.74
C THR A 318 -16.62 -36.24 0.68
N GLN A 319 -17.14 -36.50 -0.53
CA GLN A 319 -16.43 -37.19 -1.60
C GLN A 319 -16.62 -36.47 -2.93
N ASN A 320 -15.71 -36.72 -3.88
CA ASN A 320 -15.76 -36.18 -5.25
C ASN A 320 -15.86 -34.64 -5.31
N GLN A 321 -15.26 -33.95 -4.34
CA GLN A 321 -15.19 -32.49 -4.36
C GLN A 321 -14.11 -32.02 -5.33
N TRP A 322 -14.38 -30.96 -6.05
CA TRP A 322 -13.47 -30.36 -7.01
C TRP A 322 -13.56 -28.84 -6.96
N ILE A 323 -12.45 -28.21 -7.36
CA ILE A 323 -12.29 -26.78 -7.56
C ILE A 323 -11.77 -26.61 -8.98
N GLU A 324 -12.37 -25.70 -9.73
CA GLU A 324 -11.91 -25.28 -11.05
C GLU A 324 -11.54 -23.80 -10.99
N LEU A 325 -10.32 -23.49 -11.42
CA LEU A 325 -9.82 -22.13 -11.57
C LEU A 325 -9.73 -21.80 -13.06
N THR A 326 -10.41 -20.74 -13.48
CA THR A 326 -10.39 -20.28 -14.87
C THR A 326 -9.68 -18.93 -14.96
N PHE A 327 -8.62 -18.88 -15.75
CA PHE A 327 -7.91 -17.65 -16.06
C PHE A 327 -8.40 -17.08 -17.39
N PRO A 328 -8.48 -15.74 -17.54
CA PRO A 328 -8.98 -15.12 -18.77
C PRO A 328 -7.99 -15.24 -19.95
N VAL A 329 -6.73 -15.56 -19.66
CA VAL A 329 -5.67 -15.80 -20.63
C VAL A 329 -4.93 -17.11 -20.33
N PRO A 330 -4.28 -17.75 -21.31
CA PRO A 330 -3.42 -18.90 -21.05
C PRO A 330 -2.31 -18.56 -20.06
N VAL A 331 -2.12 -19.42 -19.04
CA VAL A 331 -1.06 -19.27 -18.04
C VAL A 331 -0.13 -20.49 -18.06
N THR A 332 1.14 -20.27 -17.69
CA THR A 332 2.09 -21.37 -17.46
C THR A 332 2.14 -21.69 -15.97
N ILE A 333 1.77 -22.91 -15.60
CA ILE A 333 1.75 -23.35 -14.20
C ILE A 333 3.00 -24.18 -13.93
N ARG A 334 3.85 -23.69 -13.03
CA ARG A 334 5.00 -24.45 -12.51
C ARG A 334 4.67 -25.24 -11.25
N THR A 335 3.77 -24.72 -10.42
CA THR A 335 3.47 -25.29 -9.11
C THR A 335 2.03 -24.99 -8.74
N ILE A 336 1.34 -25.97 -8.17
CA ILE A 336 0.05 -25.82 -7.50
C ILE A 336 0.31 -26.12 -6.02
N ARG A 337 -0.15 -25.24 -5.14
CA ARG A 337 -0.04 -25.42 -3.69
C ARG A 337 -1.42 -25.33 -3.07
N LEU A 338 -1.76 -26.35 -2.29
CA LEU A 338 -2.96 -26.39 -1.48
C LEU A 338 -2.56 -26.17 -0.02
N TYR A 339 -3.31 -25.33 0.67
CA TYR A 339 -3.11 -25.05 2.08
C TYR A 339 -4.23 -25.70 2.87
N ASN A 340 -3.87 -26.42 3.93
CA ASN A 340 -4.87 -26.93 4.85
C ASN A 340 -5.47 -25.77 5.66
N PRO A 341 -6.78 -25.83 5.98
CA PRO A 341 -7.36 -24.87 6.88
C PRO A 341 -6.67 -24.93 8.24
N ARG A 342 -6.54 -23.77 8.89
CA ARG A 342 -6.15 -23.70 10.29
C ARG A 342 -7.22 -24.30 11.19
N PHE A 343 -6.77 -24.90 12.30
CA PHE A 343 -7.64 -25.36 13.38
C PHE A 343 -7.43 -24.51 14.63
N GLU A 344 -8.53 -23.96 15.15
CA GLU A 344 -8.58 -23.30 16.45
C GLU A 344 -9.66 -23.96 17.31
N ALA A 345 -9.66 -23.70 18.63
CA ALA A 345 -10.49 -24.42 19.60
C ALA A 345 -12.01 -24.36 19.30
N ASP A 346 -12.47 -23.34 18.57
CA ASP A 346 -13.87 -23.13 18.20
C ASP A 346 -14.17 -23.45 16.71
N CYS A 347 -13.26 -24.16 16.03
CA CYS A 347 -13.40 -24.45 14.62
C CYS A 347 -14.37 -25.62 14.36
N SER A 348 -15.45 -25.39 13.60
CA SER A 348 -16.40 -26.43 13.19
C SER A 348 -15.99 -27.18 11.90
N LEU A 349 -14.76 -27.00 11.42
CA LEU A 349 -14.27 -27.67 10.21
C LEU A 349 -14.05 -29.15 10.48
N GLN A 350 -14.75 -29.99 9.71
CA GLN A 350 -14.50 -31.43 9.65
C GLN A 350 -13.67 -31.69 8.39
N VAL A 351 -12.46 -32.25 8.56
CA VAL A 351 -11.60 -32.68 7.45
C VAL A 351 -11.92 -34.11 7.03
#